data_AF-A0A1V4U279-F1
#
_entry.id   AF-A0A1V4U279-F1
#
_cell.length_a   1.000
_cell.length_b   1.000
_cell.length_c   1.000
_cell.angle_alpha   90.00
_cell.angle_beta   90.00
_cell.angle_gamma   90.00
#
_symmetry.space_group_name_H-M   'P 1'
#
loop_
_entity.id
_entity.type
_entity.pdbx_description
1 polymer ?
#
loop_
_entity_poly.entity_id
_entity_poly.type
_entity_poly.pdbx_seq_one_letter_code
_entity_poly.pdbx_strand_id
1 'polypeptide(L)'
;MTGRYMALVAFLIAVAILFAGCADTTQIKSGTPVGTPVPSPTTTVAAYTPPDKITTTPELAEFVAHAAAFARENGRDAAIAAFNDPGGPFVIGTIHVFALDYDGNLLADAGEPEVVGTNILDMADSFGIPLVRKLAETARFGTGYVSYTYPNPAKNDTYEPRIAVVEDVDGTYYVASAMFASEGEVFPSAKLNTSATHPAVPDLVAYVESAVAYAKELGKENALLAFNDPEGQFVQGELVMMAFDYNGTNLAAPPYSPELVKYRINLINYQDPDGVETIRGLRDVARGGGGFIYTVARVDAGGRIMYIPKIDYALPVDSEWWVFSGIIAPEYAGAATGDLEGVQLRSHTREELFDRVNEAVAFAKENGKERALAEINNPEGRFVTGDLFVWASSRDGVLLADPFWKSGIGQNHWEYTDLHGMKLTQVGIQAMEDGSGFSHALFPNTALNGTADVHKLIYMKAVDETWWIGSGIYGLRVE
;
A
#
# COMPACT_ATOMS: atom_id res chain seq x y z
N MET A 1 -23.19 -2.42 30.22
CA MET A 1 -24.14 -1.56 29.50
C MET A 1 -24.08 -1.98 28.04
N THR A 2 -25.08 -2.77 27.65
CA THR A 2 -25.25 -3.42 26.36
C THR A 2 -25.82 -2.43 25.35
N GLY A 3 -25.24 -2.34 24.16
CA GLY A 3 -25.86 -1.59 23.08
C GLY A 3 -25.04 -1.51 21.80
N ARG A 4 -25.58 -2.15 20.76
CA ARG A 4 -25.45 -1.82 19.32
C ARG A 4 -24.35 -2.52 18.51
N TYR A 5 -24.52 -3.82 18.29
CA TYR A 5 -24.13 -4.46 17.03
C TYR A 5 -25.23 -5.44 16.60
N MET A 6 -26.25 -4.94 15.90
CA MET A 6 -27.21 -5.78 15.16
C MET A 6 -27.82 -4.98 14.00
N ALA A 7 -27.30 -5.25 12.80
CA ALA A 7 -27.93 -5.15 11.47
C ALA A 7 -26.83 -5.60 10.49
N LEU A 8 -26.93 -6.62 9.63
CA LEU A 8 -28.05 -7.20 8.91
C LEU A 8 -27.61 -8.62 8.46
N VAL A 9 -28.37 -9.68 8.76
CA VAL A 9 -28.17 -11.03 8.18
C VAL A 9 -29.53 -11.58 7.75
N ALA A 10 -29.67 -11.86 6.45
CA ALA A 10 -30.67 -12.73 5.80
C ALA A 10 -30.51 -12.55 4.27
N PHE A 11 -30.56 -13.51 3.35
CA PHE A 11 -30.81 -14.96 3.31
C PHE A 11 -30.53 -15.36 1.83
N LEU A 12 -30.01 -16.56 1.53
CA LEU A 12 -30.56 -17.45 0.48
C LEU A 12 -29.84 -18.80 0.38
N ILE A 13 -30.65 -19.82 0.09
CA ILE A 13 -30.46 -21.25 0.24
C ILE A 13 -29.86 -21.90 -1.02
N ALA A 14 -29.14 -22.99 -0.75
CA ALA A 14 -28.51 -23.95 -1.65
C ALA A 14 -29.40 -24.56 -2.76
N VAL A 15 -28.76 -24.93 -3.87
CA VAL A 15 -29.15 -26.08 -4.70
C VAL A 15 -27.90 -26.87 -5.07
N ALA A 16 -27.81 -28.08 -4.53
CA ALA A 16 -26.83 -29.09 -4.93
C ALA A 16 -27.41 -29.94 -6.08
N ILE A 17 -26.60 -30.21 -7.11
CA ILE A 17 -26.87 -31.27 -8.09
C ILE A 17 -25.63 -32.16 -8.17
N LEU A 18 -25.81 -33.39 -7.69
CA LEU A 18 -24.90 -34.53 -7.85
C LEU A 18 -24.91 -34.99 -9.31
N PHE A 19 -23.72 -35.17 -9.89
CA PHE A 19 -23.51 -36.21 -10.90
C PHE A 19 -22.23 -36.97 -10.60
N ALA A 20 -22.42 -38.25 -10.30
CA ALA A 20 -21.39 -39.27 -10.25
C ALA A 20 -20.91 -39.59 -11.66
N GLY A 21 -19.59 -39.74 -11.81
CA GLY A 21 -18.97 -40.23 -13.03
C GLY A 21 -17.62 -40.86 -12.72
N CYS A 22 -17.60 -42.17 -12.50
CA CYS A 22 -16.38 -42.97 -12.46
C CYS A 22 -15.71 -42.98 -13.84
N ALA A 23 -14.39 -42.80 -13.89
CA ALA A 23 -13.56 -43.42 -14.92
C ALA A 23 -12.11 -43.59 -14.44
N ASP A 24 -11.80 -44.88 -14.34
CA ASP A 24 -10.54 -45.62 -14.35
C ASP A 24 -9.16 -44.96 -14.33
N THR A 25 -8.36 -45.65 -13.54
CA THR A 25 -6.93 -45.58 -13.31
C THR A 25 -6.14 -46.09 -14.51
N THR A 26 -5.09 -45.37 -14.90
CA THR A 26 -3.92 -45.97 -15.56
C THR A 26 -2.65 -45.46 -14.90
N GLN A 27 -2.01 -46.35 -14.12
CA GLN A 27 -0.68 -46.17 -13.58
C GLN A 27 0.37 -46.15 -14.68
N ILE A 28 1.28 -45.18 -14.65
CA ILE A 28 2.61 -45.28 -15.25
C ILE A 28 3.63 -45.24 -14.12
N LYS A 29 4.36 -46.35 -13.96
CA LYS A 29 5.51 -46.49 -13.07
C LYS A 29 6.72 -45.79 -13.71
N SER A 30 7.30 -44.82 -13.02
CA SER A 30 8.66 -44.34 -13.28
C SER A 30 9.45 -44.35 -11.97
N GLY A 31 10.56 -45.09 -11.96
CA GLY A 31 11.36 -45.37 -10.78
C GLY A 31 12.18 -44.16 -10.31
N THR A 32 12.19 -43.96 -9.00
CA THR A 32 13.01 -42.98 -8.29
C THR A 32 14.44 -43.51 -8.11
N PRO A 33 15.49 -42.75 -8.44
CA PRO A 33 16.83 -43.02 -7.93
C PRO A 33 16.92 -42.62 -6.47
N VAL A 34 17.34 -43.55 -5.61
CA VAL A 34 17.60 -43.31 -4.18
C VAL A 34 18.83 -42.42 -4.05
N GLY A 35 18.62 -41.14 -3.71
CA GLY A 35 19.66 -40.24 -3.22
C GLY A 35 19.84 -40.42 -1.72
N THR A 36 21.09 -40.58 -1.28
CA THR A 36 21.51 -40.60 0.13
C THR A 36 21.08 -39.31 0.85
N PRO A 37 20.64 -39.36 2.12
CA PRO A 37 20.23 -38.18 2.86
C PRO A 37 21.45 -37.29 3.15
N VAL A 38 21.40 -36.06 2.67
CA VAL A 38 22.30 -34.98 3.09
C VAL A 38 21.83 -34.54 4.50
N PRO A 39 22.72 -34.46 5.51
CA PRO A 39 22.31 -34.03 6.84
C PRO A 39 21.84 -32.58 6.79
N SER A 40 20.62 -32.35 7.30
CA SER A 40 20.08 -31.02 7.53
C SER A 40 21.04 -30.23 8.44
N PRO A 41 21.40 -28.99 8.10
CA PRO A 41 22.13 -28.15 9.03
C PRO A 41 21.19 -27.83 10.19
N THR A 42 21.51 -28.35 11.38
CA THR A 42 20.92 -27.90 12.64
C THR A 42 21.42 -26.49 12.89
N THR A 43 20.76 -25.49 12.29
CA THR A 43 20.93 -24.10 12.67
C THR A 43 20.29 -23.96 14.04
N THR A 44 21.11 -23.83 15.08
CA THR A 44 20.64 -23.45 16.42
C THR A 44 19.98 -22.08 16.29
N VAL A 45 18.64 -22.05 16.26
CA VAL A 45 17.87 -20.81 16.25
C VAL A 45 18.12 -20.14 17.60
N ALA A 46 18.66 -18.92 17.58
CA ALA A 46 18.80 -18.14 18.81
C ALA A 46 17.43 -18.00 19.48
N ALA A 47 17.35 -18.18 20.80
CA ALA A 47 16.10 -18.04 21.51
C ALA A 47 15.56 -16.61 21.35
N TYR A 48 14.33 -16.48 20.85
CA TYR A 48 13.64 -15.20 20.75
C TYR A 48 13.46 -14.61 22.15
N THR A 49 13.90 -13.37 22.33
CA THR A 49 13.66 -12.60 23.55
C THR A 49 12.76 -11.43 23.19
N PRO A 50 11.47 -11.47 23.56
CA PRO A 50 10.54 -10.39 23.23
C PRO A 50 11.00 -9.07 23.86
N PRO A 51 10.88 -7.95 23.14
CA PRO A 51 11.15 -6.63 23.71
C PRO A 51 10.05 -6.24 24.73
N ASP A 52 10.36 -5.29 25.61
CA ASP A 52 9.37 -4.76 26.57
C ASP A 52 8.18 -4.06 25.86
N LYS A 53 8.44 -3.51 24.67
CA LYS A 53 7.47 -2.84 23.79
C LYS A 53 7.84 -3.05 22.33
N ILE A 54 6.84 -3.05 21.46
CA ILE A 54 7.03 -3.02 20.01
C ILE A 54 6.62 -1.61 19.54
N THR A 55 7.55 -0.92 18.87
CA THR A 55 7.36 0.47 18.41
C THR A 55 7.79 0.69 16.97
N THR A 56 8.32 -0.35 16.31
CA THR A 56 8.84 -0.27 14.94
C THR A 56 8.40 -1.49 14.13
N THR A 57 8.32 -1.34 12.80
CA THR A 57 7.97 -2.46 11.91
C THR A 57 8.99 -3.62 11.94
N PRO A 58 10.32 -3.42 12.14
CA PRO A 58 11.25 -4.54 12.31
C PRO A 58 10.98 -5.37 13.57
N GLU A 59 10.67 -4.72 14.70
CA GLU A 59 10.31 -5.42 15.95
C GLU A 59 9.01 -6.21 15.77
N LEU A 60 8.00 -5.61 15.11
CA LEU A 60 6.73 -6.26 14.80
C LEU A 60 6.92 -7.47 13.86
N ALA A 61 7.80 -7.35 12.85
CA ALA A 61 8.11 -8.43 11.94
C ALA A 61 8.81 -9.60 12.64
N GLU A 62 9.73 -9.32 13.56
CA GLU A 62 10.37 -10.36 14.38
C GLU A 62 9.35 -11.08 15.29
N PHE A 63 8.43 -10.32 15.90
CA PHE A 63 7.36 -10.89 16.73
C PHE A 63 6.43 -11.81 15.96
N VAL A 64 6.00 -11.42 14.75
CA VAL A 64 5.15 -12.25 13.88
C VAL A 64 5.91 -13.48 13.37
N ALA A 65 7.18 -13.33 12.97
CA ALA A 65 8.02 -14.45 12.56
C ALA A 65 8.19 -15.48 13.68
N HIS A 66 8.34 -15.02 14.94
CA HIS A 66 8.37 -15.90 16.11
C HIS A 66 7.06 -16.67 16.29
N ALA A 67 5.92 -15.99 16.15
CA ALA A 67 4.59 -16.62 16.24
C ALA A 67 4.36 -17.67 15.15
N ALA A 68 4.74 -17.35 13.90
CA ALA A 68 4.63 -18.29 12.78
C ALA A 68 5.54 -19.50 12.98
N ALA A 69 6.77 -19.32 13.47
CA ALA A 69 7.66 -20.42 13.82
C ALA A 69 7.07 -21.32 14.93
N PHE A 70 6.56 -20.73 16.01
CA PHE A 70 5.88 -21.46 17.08
C PHE A 70 4.70 -22.29 16.54
N ALA A 71 3.92 -21.70 15.65
CA ALA A 71 2.78 -22.35 15.01
C ALA A 71 3.17 -23.56 14.16
N ARG A 72 4.23 -23.42 13.34
CA ARG A 72 4.77 -24.53 12.54
C ARG A 72 5.33 -25.66 13.41
N GLU A 73 5.95 -25.32 14.55
CA GLU A 73 6.56 -26.29 15.45
C GLU A 73 5.55 -27.05 16.32
N ASN A 74 4.51 -26.37 16.81
CA ASN A 74 3.57 -26.92 17.79
C ASN A 74 2.23 -27.38 17.17
N GLY A 75 2.00 -27.00 15.91
CA GLY A 75 0.76 -27.30 15.19
C GLY A 75 -0.37 -26.31 15.50
N ARG A 76 -1.35 -26.28 14.60
CA ARG A 76 -2.41 -25.27 14.55
C ARG A 76 -3.20 -25.13 15.86
N ASP A 77 -3.68 -26.23 16.45
CA ASP A 77 -4.54 -26.17 17.64
C ASP A 77 -3.81 -25.60 18.87
N ALA A 78 -2.57 -26.03 19.10
CA ALA A 78 -1.74 -25.53 20.21
C ALA A 78 -1.37 -24.05 20.00
N ALA A 79 -1.09 -23.66 18.76
CA ALA A 79 -0.81 -22.28 18.38
C ALA A 79 -2.02 -21.37 18.64
N ILE A 80 -3.20 -21.75 18.13
CA ILE A 80 -4.45 -21.00 18.34
C ILE A 80 -4.77 -20.85 19.83
N ALA A 81 -4.57 -21.90 20.63
CA ALA A 81 -4.78 -21.82 22.07
C ALA A 81 -3.81 -20.83 22.74
N ALA A 82 -2.53 -20.82 22.33
CA ALA A 82 -1.53 -19.90 22.86
C ALA A 82 -1.78 -18.44 22.44
N PHE A 83 -2.23 -18.21 21.21
CA PHE A 83 -2.56 -16.86 20.71
C PHE A 83 -3.83 -16.28 21.32
N ASN A 84 -4.76 -17.12 21.80
CA ASN A 84 -5.95 -16.69 22.52
C ASN A 84 -5.73 -16.48 24.03
N ASP A 85 -4.53 -16.71 24.56
CA ASP A 85 -4.22 -16.45 25.97
C ASP A 85 -3.80 -14.98 26.17
N PRO A 86 -4.65 -14.12 26.77
CA PRO A 86 -4.33 -12.71 26.97
C PRO A 86 -3.17 -12.49 27.97
N GLY A 87 -2.80 -13.50 28.77
CA GLY A 87 -1.62 -13.48 29.64
C GLY A 87 -0.42 -14.23 29.06
N GLY A 88 -0.52 -14.70 27.82
CA GLY A 88 0.46 -15.55 27.16
C GLY A 88 1.65 -14.77 26.56
N PRO A 89 2.63 -15.49 25.99
CA PRO A 89 3.85 -14.90 25.43
C PRO A 89 3.63 -14.16 24.11
N PHE A 90 2.43 -14.25 23.52
CA PHE A 90 2.05 -13.59 22.26
C PHE A 90 1.23 -12.31 22.49
N VAL A 91 1.42 -11.69 23.66
CA VAL A 91 0.87 -10.39 24.03
C VAL A 91 1.98 -9.53 24.65
N ILE A 92 2.21 -8.34 24.08
CA ILE A 92 3.17 -7.33 24.56
C ILE A 92 2.44 -5.99 24.64
N GLY A 93 2.00 -5.62 25.83
CA GLY A 93 1.19 -4.42 26.04
C GLY A 93 -0.15 -4.53 25.31
N THR A 94 -0.38 -3.69 24.31
CA THR A 94 -1.56 -3.69 23.44
C THR A 94 -1.34 -4.50 22.15
N ILE A 95 -0.09 -4.83 21.82
CA ILE A 95 0.29 -5.59 20.62
C ILE A 95 0.15 -7.08 20.93
N HIS A 96 -0.60 -7.79 20.09
CA HIS A 96 -0.85 -9.21 20.25
C HIS A 96 -0.92 -9.90 18.89
N VAL A 97 -0.77 -11.23 18.89
CA VAL A 97 -0.95 -12.05 17.68
C VAL A 97 -2.42 -12.37 17.48
N PHE A 98 -2.88 -12.24 16.25
CA PHE A 98 -4.16 -12.76 15.77
C PHE A 98 -3.93 -13.70 14.59
N ALA A 99 -4.88 -14.61 14.33
CA ALA A 99 -4.75 -15.63 13.29
C ALA A 99 -6.05 -15.78 12.50
N LEU A 100 -5.95 -15.89 11.18
CA LEU A 100 -7.08 -16.13 10.29
C LEU A 100 -6.76 -17.21 9.26
N ASP A 101 -7.77 -17.96 8.84
CA ASP A 101 -7.65 -18.74 7.61
C ASP A 101 -7.84 -17.87 6.36
N TYR A 102 -7.51 -18.44 5.19
CA TYR A 102 -7.61 -17.74 3.91
C TYR A 102 -9.04 -17.49 3.41
N ASP A 103 -10.05 -18.09 4.07
CA ASP A 103 -11.47 -17.81 3.84
C ASP A 103 -11.98 -16.66 4.73
N GLY A 104 -11.12 -16.12 5.60
CA GLY A 104 -11.40 -14.98 6.47
C GLY A 104 -12.09 -15.35 7.78
N ASN A 105 -12.02 -16.61 8.21
CA ASN A 105 -12.49 -17.00 9.54
C ASN A 105 -11.43 -16.62 10.58
N LEU A 106 -11.83 -15.87 11.60
CA LEU A 106 -10.95 -15.48 12.70
C LEU A 106 -10.74 -16.67 13.65
N LEU A 107 -9.49 -17.13 13.75
CA LEU A 107 -9.11 -18.32 14.52
C LEU A 107 -8.63 -17.98 15.93
N ALA A 108 -7.91 -16.86 16.07
CA ALA A 108 -7.44 -16.37 17.34
C ALA A 108 -7.35 -14.84 17.33
N ASP A 109 -7.78 -14.21 18.42
CA ASP A 109 -7.59 -12.79 18.70
C ASP A 109 -7.77 -12.56 20.20
N ALA A 110 -6.67 -12.30 20.92
CA ALA A 110 -6.72 -12.03 22.36
C ALA A 110 -7.25 -10.62 22.69
N GLY A 111 -7.22 -9.69 21.73
CA GLY A 111 -7.71 -8.33 21.90
C GLY A 111 -9.23 -8.22 21.69
N GLU A 112 -9.77 -9.03 20.77
CA GLU A 112 -11.21 -9.07 20.43
C GLU A 112 -11.76 -10.52 20.52
N PRO A 113 -11.75 -11.17 21.69
CA PRO A 113 -12.12 -12.59 21.83
C PRO A 113 -13.58 -12.89 21.46
N GLU A 114 -14.47 -11.89 21.46
CA GLU A 114 -15.88 -12.03 21.12
C GLU A 114 -16.16 -12.23 19.62
N VAL A 115 -15.23 -11.87 18.74
CA VAL A 115 -15.36 -12.06 17.28
C VAL A 115 -14.69 -13.34 16.78
N VAL A 116 -13.91 -14.02 17.62
CA VAL A 116 -13.27 -15.30 17.28
C VAL A 116 -14.32 -16.34 16.87
N GLY A 117 -14.06 -17.05 15.77
CA GLY A 117 -14.96 -18.03 15.17
C GLY A 117 -15.98 -17.45 14.19
N THR A 118 -15.96 -16.14 13.94
CA THR A 118 -16.78 -15.49 12.90
C THR A 118 -15.97 -15.28 11.61
N ASN A 119 -16.68 -15.08 10.50
CA ASN A 119 -16.05 -14.72 9.21
C ASN A 119 -16.03 -13.20 9.07
N ILE A 120 -14.84 -12.64 8.86
CA ILE A 120 -14.59 -11.20 8.73
C ILE A 120 -13.97 -10.83 7.38
N LEU A 121 -14.10 -11.70 6.36
CA LEU A 121 -13.49 -11.52 5.04
C LEU A 121 -13.87 -10.19 4.37
N ASP A 122 -15.10 -9.73 4.59
CA ASP A 122 -15.64 -8.50 4.00
C ASP A 122 -15.37 -7.24 4.85
N MET A 123 -14.58 -7.36 5.93
CA MET A 123 -14.19 -6.21 6.73
C MET A 123 -13.36 -5.24 5.90
N ALA A 124 -13.76 -3.98 5.93
CA ALA A 124 -13.09 -2.89 5.26
C ALA A 124 -12.79 -1.75 6.23
N ASP A 125 -11.77 -0.97 5.91
CA ASP A 125 -11.39 0.22 6.68
C ASP A 125 -12.32 1.42 6.41
N SER A 126 -12.03 2.56 7.04
CA SER A 126 -12.84 3.78 6.88
C SER A 126 -12.89 4.34 5.46
N PHE A 127 -11.95 3.95 4.59
CA PHE A 127 -11.88 4.33 3.18
C PHE A 127 -12.36 3.22 2.24
N GLY A 128 -12.96 2.15 2.78
CA GLY A 128 -13.47 1.01 2.01
C GLY A 128 -12.38 0.05 1.53
N ILE A 129 -11.16 0.12 2.07
CA ILE A 129 -10.08 -0.82 1.74
C ILE A 129 -10.41 -2.17 2.37
N PRO A 130 -10.51 -3.27 1.59
CA PRO A 130 -10.90 -4.60 2.11
C PRO A 130 -9.74 -5.25 2.87
N LEU A 131 -9.57 -4.85 4.13
CA LEU A 131 -8.34 -5.09 4.89
C LEU A 131 -8.04 -6.59 5.05
N VAL A 132 -9.04 -7.43 5.34
CA VAL A 132 -8.81 -8.89 5.54
C VAL A 132 -8.44 -9.58 4.23
N ARG A 133 -9.01 -9.14 3.10
CA ARG A 133 -8.63 -9.65 1.77
C ARG A 133 -7.18 -9.28 1.46
N LYS A 134 -6.73 -8.08 1.83
CA LYS A 134 -5.34 -7.64 1.66
C LYS A 134 -4.36 -8.36 2.58
N LEU A 135 -4.74 -8.65 3.84
CA LEU A 135 -3.96 -9.52 4.73
C LEU A 135 -3.75 -10.91 4.11
N ALA A 136 -4.84 -11.52 3.63
CA ALA A 136 -4.79 -12.82 2.97
C ALA A 136 -3.99 -12.82 1.65
N GLU A 137 -4.14 -11.80 0.81
CA GLU A 137 -3.34 -11.63 -0.42
C GLU A 137 -1.85 -11.54 -0.10
N THR A 138 -1.48 -10.70 0.86
CA THR A 138 -0.07 -10.51 1.26
C THR A 138 0.51 -11.78 1.87
N ALA A 139 -0.22 -12.46 2.76
CA ALA A 139 0.24 -13.69 3.41
C ALA A 139 0.52 -14.82 2.39
N ARG A 140 -0.23 -14.91 1.29
CA ARG A 140 0.05 -15.90 0.22
C ARG A 140 1.45 -15.78 -0.38
N PHE A 141 2.12 -14.64 -0.20
CA PHE A 141 3.50 -14.41 -0.65
C PHE A 141 4.53 -14.56 0.48
N GLY A 142 4.14 -15.12 1.63
CA GLY A 142 4.99 -15.34 2.80
C GLY A 142 4.75 -14.30 3.88
N THR A 143 5.76 -13.50 4.19
CA THR A 143 5.68 -12.43 5.18
C THR A 143 5.47 -11.09 4.47
N GLY A 144 4.65 -10.19 5.01
CA GLY A 144 4.46 -8.88 4.39
C GLY A 144 3.74 -7.85 5.25
N TYR A 145 3.72 -6.61 4.77
CA TYR A 145 3.09 -5.48 5.45
C TYR A 145 1.78 -5.10 4.79
N VAL A 146 0.80 -4.74 5.61
CA VAL A 146 -0.50 -4.24 5.16
C VAL A 146 -0.86 -2.99 5.94
N SER A 147 -1.05 -1.88 5.24
CA SER A 147 -1.47 -0.59 5.82
C SER A 147 -2.98 -0.41 5.68
N TYR A 148 -3.62 0.03 6.75
CA TYR A 148 -5.06 0.34 6.78
C TYR A 148 -5.39 1.30 7.92
N THR A 149 -6.62 1.79 7.99
CA THR A 149 -7.12 2.48 9.18
C THR A 149 -7.96 1.56 10.06
N TYR A 150 -7.87 1.73 11.37
CA TYR A 150 -8.68 0.93 12.30
C TYR A 150 -9.11 1.77 13.51
N PRO A 151 -10.28 1.50 14.13
CA PRO A 151 -10.66 2.16 15.37
C PRO A 151 -9.62 1.88 16.46
N ASN A 152 -9.12 2.92 17.12
CA ASN A 152 -8.19 2.77 18.24
C ASN A 152 -8.92 2.89 19.59
N PRO A 153 -9.06 1.80 20.36
CA PRO A 153 -9.73 1.83 21.67
C PRO A 153 -9.09 2.79 22.67
N ALA A 154 -7.78 3.03 22.58
CA ALA A 154 -7.07 4.00 23.42
C ALA A 154 -7.41 5.46 23.09
N LYS A 155 -8.07 5.72 21.95
CA LYS A 155 -8.46 7.04 21.47
C LYS A 155 -9.98 7.17 21.26
N ASN A 156 -10.79 6.48 22.06
CA ASN A 156 -12.26 6.48 21.93
C ASN A 156 -12.73 6.02 20.54
N ASP A 157 -12.09 4.98 20.01
CA ASP A 157 -12.43 4.35 18.72
C ASP A 157 -12.33 5.29 17.51
N THR A 158 -11.56 6.38 17.61
CA THR A 158 -11.20 7.17 16.44
C THR A 158 -10.34 6.33 15.50
N TYR A 159 -10.63 6.40 14.20
CA TYR A 159 -9.82 5.73 13.19
C TYR A 159 -8.40 6.31 13.15
N GLU A 160 -7.41 5.43 13.15
CA GLU A 160 -6.00 5.77 13.10
C GLU A 160 -5.27 4.87 12.10
N PRO A 161 -4.22 5.37 11.42
CA PRO A 161 -3.35 4.51 10.62
C PRO A 161 -2.78 3.37 11.47
N ARG A 162 -2.85 2.16 10.92
CA ARG A 162 -2.38 0.93 11.51
C ARG A 162 -1.59 0.15 10.46
N ILE A 163 -0.49 -0.46 10.88
CA ILE A 163 0.27 -1.38 10.03
C ILE A 163 0.24 -2.77 10.64
N ALA A 164 -0.13 -3.76 9.85
CA ALA A 164 0.00 -5.17 10.20
C ALA A 164 1.22 -5.77 9.52
N VAL A 165 1.91 -6.66 10.24
CA VAL A 165 2.77 -7.68 9.64
C VAL A 165 1.98 -8.98 9.64
N VAL A 166 1.98 -9.66 8.49
CA VAL A 166 1.35 -10.98 8.31
C VAL A 166 2.40 -12.00 7.91
N GLU A 167 2.19 -13.25 8.28
CA GLU A 167 3.00 -14.38 7.81
C GLU A 167 2.16 -15.65 7.62
N ASP A 168 2.26 -16.25 6.43
CA ASP A 168 1.72 -17.59 6.18
C ASP A 168 2.36 -18.63 7.10
N VAL A 169 1.56 -19.52 7.68
CA VAL A 169 2.09 -20.61 8.52
C VAL A 169 2.42 -21.83 7.68
N ASP A 170 1.44 -22.35 6.94
CA ASP A 170 1.53 -23.62 6.22
C ASP A 170 0.65 -23.70 4.95
N GLY A 171 0.21 -22.55 4.44
CA GLY A 171 -0.72 -22.46 3.32
C GLY A 171 -2.20 -22.67 3.68
N THR A 172 -2.54 -22.96 4.94
CA THR A 172 -3.93 -23.11 5.39
C THR A 172 -4.44 -21.93 6.22
N TYR A 173 -3.55 -21.22 6.90
CA TYR A 173 -3.84 -20.02 7.67
C TYR A 173 -2.60 -19.14 7.83
N TYR A 174 -2.80 -17.90 8.28
CA TYR A 174 -1.73 -16.96 8.56
C TYR A 174 -1.88 -16.38 9.96
N VAL A 175 -0.76 -15.92 10.51
CA VAL A 175 -0.71 -15.14 11.74
C VAL A 175 -0.35 -13.71 11.41
N ALA A 176 -0.77 -12.79 12.26
CA ALA A 176 -0.51 -11.39 12.10
C ALA A 176 -0.45 -10.67 13.43
N SER A 177 0.20 -9.51 13.42
CA SER A 177 0.17 -8.57 14.52
C SER A 177 0.25 -7.16 13.97
N ALA A 178 -0.34 -6.19 14.66
CA ALA A 178 -0.50 -4.85 14.11
C ALA A 178 -0.39 -3.77 15.19
N MET A 179 0.22 -2.64 14.82
CA MET A 179 0.41 -1.48 15.69
C MET A 179 -0.18 -0.21 15.07
N PHE A 180 -0.72 0.66 15.92
CA PHE A 180 -1.23 1.98 15.55
C PHE A 180 -0.10 3.02 15.46
N ALA A 181 -0.32 4.09 14.70
CA ALA A 181 0.60 5.22 14.61
C ALA A 181 0.91 5.87 15.99
N SER A 182 0.00 5.78 16.96
CA SER A 182 0.25 6.25 18.33
C SER A 182 1.15 5.36 19.16
N GLU A 183 1.32 4.10 18.75
CA GLU A 183 2.12 3.11 19.46
C GLU A 183 3.55 3.05 18.92
N GLY A 184 3.74 3.42 17.64
CA GLY A 184 5.04 3.33 16.99
C GLY A 184 5.08 3.88 15.57
N GLU A 185 6.20 3.64 14.92
CA GLU A 185 6.48 4.07 13.56
C GLU A 185 5.79 3.15 12.54
N VAL A 186 4.61 3.55 12.07
CA VAL A 186 3.87 2.82 11.00
C VAL A 186 4.26 3.26 9.59
N PHE A 187 4.91 4.41 9.46
CA PHE A 187 5.50 4.92 8.23
C PHE A 187 6.99 5.19 8.52
N PRO A 188 7.93 4.41 7.95
CA PRO A 188 9.36 4.66 8.15
C PRO A 188 9.69 6.10 7.79
N SER A 189 10.23 6.84 8.75
CA SER A 189 10.57 8.25 8.57
C SER A 189 11.79 8.32 7.65
N ALA A 190 11.68 9.09 6.57
CA ALA A 190 12.82 9.33 5.71
C ALA A 190 13.83 10.20 6.48
N LYS A 191 14.99 9.63 6.84
CA LYS A 191 16.10 10.43 7.35
C LYS A 191 16.73 11.17 6.20
N LEU A 192 16.40 12.46 6.08
CA LEU A 192 16.96 13.31 5.04
C LEU A 192 18.42 13.60 5.31
N ASN A 193 19.26 13.46 4.30
CA ASN A 193 20.62 13.97 4.35
C ASN A 193 20.63 15.44 3.97
N THR A 194 20.33 16.31 4.93
CA THR A 194 20.27 17.77 4.74
C THR A 194 21.62 18.43 4.42
N SER A 195 22.72 17.66 4.44
CA SER A 195 24.07 18.14 4.12
C SER A 195 24.46 17.88 2.66
N ALA A 196 23.65 17.11 1.91
CA ALA A 196 23.90 16.79 0.52
C ALA A 196 23.03 17.66 -0.41
N THR A 197 23.54 17.95 -1.60
CA THR A 197 22.72 18.50 -2.68
C THR A 197 21.68 17.46 -3.08
N HIS A 198 20.40 17.85 -3.12
CA HIS A 198 19.34 16.97 -3.60
C HIS A 198 19.55 16.66 -5.09
N PRO A 199 19.46 15.38 -5.51
CA PRO A 199 19.52 15.01 -6.92
C PRO A 199 18.35 15.62 -7.69
N ALA A 200 18.54 15.90 -8.98
CA ALA A 200 17.46 16.28 -9.87
C ALA A 200 16.80 15.03 -10.49
N VAL A 201 15.62 15.20 -11.09
CA VAL A 201 14.90 14.09 -11.76
C VAL A 201 15.74 13.39 -12.85
N PRO A 202 16.53 14.10 -13.70
CA PRO A 202 17.43 13.41 -14.62
C PRO A 202 18.50 12.53 -13.95
N ASP A 203 18.98 12.91 -12.76
CA ASP A 203 19.94 12.11 -12.01
C ASP A 203 19.30 10.81 -11.51
N LEU A 204 18.05 10.90 -11.01
CA LEU A 204 17.24 9.74 -10.65
C LEU A 204 17.05 8.79 -11.83
N VAL A 205 16.67 9.31 -13.01
CA VAL A 205 16.48 8.51 -14.22
C VAL A 205 17.76 7.77 -14.59
N ALA A 206 18.88 8.51 -14.71
CA ALA A 206 20.17 7.94 -15.06
C ALA A 206 20.63 6.88 -14.05
N TYR A 207 20.36 7.11 -12.76
CA TYR A 207 20.66 6.17 -11.69
C TYR A 207 19.90 4.85 -11.84
N VAL A 208 18.58 4.89 -12.06
CA VAL A 208 17.77 3.67 -12.24
C VAL A 208 18.12 2.94 -13.54
N GLU A 209 18.33 3.66 -14.64
CA GLU A 209 18.78 3.08 -15.91
C GLU A 209 20.13 2.36 -15.78
N SER A 210 21.06 2.94 -15.01
CA SER A 210 22.36 2.31 -14.75
C SER A 210 22.23 0.99 -13.99
N ALA A 211 21.29 0.89 -13.05
CA ALA A 211 21.01 -0.34 -12.31
C ALA A 211 20.41 -1.42 -13.22
N VAL A 212 19.49 -1.06 -14.11
CA VAL A 212 18.94 -1.99 -15.10
C VAL A 212 20.04 -2.49 -16.05
N ALA A 213 20.91 -1.61 -16.52
CA ALA A 213 22.03 -1.99 -17.38
C ALA A 213 23.01 -2.94 -16.64
N TYR A 214 23.37 -2.61 -15.40
CA TYR A 214 24.21 -3.45 -14.54
C TYR A 214 23.61 -4.84 -14.33
N ALA A 215 22.29 -4.90 -14.06
CA ALA A 215 21.58 -6.16 -13.87
C ALA A 215 21.51 -7.01 -15.14
N LYS A 216 21.35 -6.38 -16.31
CA LYS A 216 21.37 -7.09 -17.61
C LYS A 216 22.75 -7.61 -17.96
N GLU A 217 23.81 -6.90 -17.57
CA GLU A 217 25.19 -7.31 -17.84
C GLU A 217 25.66 -8.44 -16.91
N LEU A 218 25.44 -8.30 -15.60
CA LEU A 218 26.00 -9.20 -14.60
C LEU A 218 25.03 -10.28 -14.09
N GLY A 219 23.76 -10.18 -14.46
CA GLY A 219 22.70 -11.08 -14.00
C GLY A 219 22.15 -10.75 -12.62
N LYS A 220 20.98 -11.31 -12.30
CA LYS A 220 20.18 -11.02 -11.10
C LYS A 220 20.95 -11.20 -9.80
N GLU A 221 21.67 -12.31 -9.62
CA GLU A 221 22.36 -12.61 -8.37
C GLU A 221 23.45 -11.56 -8.04
N ASN A 222 24.32 -11.25 -9.00
CA ASN A 222 25.37 -10.25 -8.83
C ASN A 222 24.80 -8.84 -8.66
N ALA A 223 23.72 -8.53 -9.37
CA ALA A 223 23.02 -7.25 -9.23
C ALA A 223 22.46 -7.06 -7.83
N LEU A 224 21.76 -8.07 -7.30
CA LEU A 224 21.18 -8.01 -5.96
C LEU A 224 22.25 -7.96 -4.86
N LEU A 225 23.41 -8.59 -5.05
CA LEU A 225 24.56 -8.41 -4.16
C LEU A 225 25.04 -6.95 -4.14
N ALA A 226 25.14 -6.31 -5.31
CA ALA A 226 25.56 -4.91 -5.41
C ALA A 226 24.50 -3.92 -4.89
N PHE A 227 23.21 -4.21 -5.10
CA PHE A 227 22.10 -3.36 -4.63
C PHE A 227 21.94 -3.42 -3.11
N ASN A 228 22.26 -4.56 -2.49
CA ASN A 228 22.19 -4.74 -1.03
C ASN A 228 23.52 -4.46 -0.31
N ASP A 229 24.55 -3.97 -0.99
CA ASP A 229 25.78 -3.52 -0.36
C ASP A 229 25.57 -2.10 0.23
N PRO A 230 25.53 -1.94 1.57
CA PRO A 230 25.25 -0.65 2.20
C PRO A 230 26.34 0.40 1.96
N GLU A 231 27.53 -0.02 1.57
CA GLU A 231 28.66 0.85 1.22
C GLU A 231 28.93 0.86 -0.30
N GLY A 232 28.06 0.20 -1.07
CA GLY A 232 28.20 -0.01 -2.50
C GLY A 232 27.78 1.18 -3.35
N GLN A 233 28.05 1.09 -4.66
CA GLN A 233 27.73 2.15 -5.63
C GLN A 233 26.23 2.45 -5.78
N PHE A 234 25.36 1.56 -5.31
CA PHE A 234 23.90 1.71 -5.35
C PHE A 234 23.32 2.26 -4.02
N VAL A 235 24.15 2.96 -3.26
CA VAL A 235 23.75 3.77 -2.11
C VAL A 235 24.45 5.13 -2.21
N GLN A 236 23.74 6.17 -2.64
CA GLN A 236 24.27 7.51 -2.90
C GLN A 236 23.36 8.59 -2.30
N GLY A 237 23.51 8.83 -1.00
CA GLY A 237 22.67 9.81 -0.29
C GLY A 237 21.20 9.40 -0.34
N GLU A 238 20.36 10.18 -1.02
CA GLU A 238 18.93 9.88 -1.21
C GLU A 238 18.68 8.81 -2.27
N LEU A 239 19.61 8.63 -3.22
CA LEU A 239 19.51 7.62 -4.28
C LEU A 239 19.92 6.26 -3.72
N VAL A 240 18.91 5.45 -3.41
CA VAL A 240 19.06 4.09 -2.93
C VAL A 240 18.30 3.16 -3.85
N MET A 241 18.98 2.14 -4.37
CA MET A 241 18.36 1.17 -5.28
C MET A 241 17.50 0.18 -4.49
N MET A 242 16.25 0.02 -4.91
CA MET A 242 15.36 -1.01 -4.40
C MET A 242 14.93 -1.93 -5.53
N ALA A 243 14.70 -3.21 -5.21
CA ALA A 243 14.34 -4.21 -6.19
C ALA A 243 13.23 -5.13 -5.66
N PHE A 244 12.32 -5.52 -6.55
CA PHE A 244 11.13 -6.31 -6.21
C PHE A 244 10.85 -7.33 -7.30
N ASP A 245 10.27 -8.47 -6.91
CA ASP A 245 9.55 -9.29 -7.90
C ASP A 245 8.17 -8.69 -8.21
N TYR A 246 7.49 -9.23 -9.23
CA TYR A 246 6.15 -8.76 -9.61
C TYR A 246 5.03 -9.16 -8.64
N ASN A 247 5.31 -9.94 -7.59
CA ASN A 247 4.37 -10.17 -6.49
C ASN A 247 4.48 -9.08 -5.41
N GLY A 248 5.53 -8.25 -5.46
CA GLY A 248 5.78 -7.19 -4.48
C GLY A 248 6.69 -7.62 -3.33
N THR A 249 7.38 -8.76 -3.46
CA THR A 249 8.38 -9.21 -2.47
C THR A 249 9.71 -8.51 -2.70
N ASN A 250 10.28 -7.95 -1.62
CA ASN A 250 11.57 -7.27 -1.64
C ASN A 250 12.71 -8.23 -2.04
N LEU A 251 13.57 -7.75 -2.94
CA LEU A 251 14.81 -8.39 -3.39
C LEU A 251 16.05 -7.54 -3.04
N ALA A 252 15.90 -6.21 -3.02
CA ALA A 252 16.89 -5.28 -2.49
C ALA A 252 16.19 -4.17 -1.71
N ALA A 253 16.78 -3.79 -0.57
CA ALA A 253 16.20 -2.82 0.34
C ALA A 253 17.20 -1.73 0.74
N PRO A 254 16.70 -0.58 1.24
CA PRO A 254 17.59 0.45 1.76
C PRO A 254 18.43 -0.05 2.94
N PRO A 255 19.68 0.49 3.12
CA PRO A 255 20.58 0.08 4.19
C PRO A 255 20.01 0.23 5.61
N TYR A 256 19.06 1.15 5.78
CA TYR A 256 18.38 1.42 7.06
C TYR A 256 17.14 0.56 7.31
N SER A 257 16.76 -0.30 6.35
CA SER A 257 15.65 -1.26 6.46
C SER A 257 16.06 -2.67 5.99
N PRO A 258 17.15 -3.27 6.54
CA PRO A 258 17.65 -4.57 6.11
C PRO A 258 16.68 -5.73 6.42
N GLU A 259 15.72 -5.52 7.33
CA GLU A 259 14.66 -6.47 7.65
C GLU A 259 13.79 -6.83 6.43
N LEU A 260 13.61 -5.89 5.49
CA LEU A 260 12.77 -6.09 4.31
C LEU A 260 13.28 -7.26 3.45
N VAL A 261 14.61 -7.37 3.29
CA VAL A 261 15.23 -8.49 2.57
C VAL A 261 15.41 -9.69 3.49
N LYS A 262 15.81 -9.48 4.75
CA LYS A 262 15.99 -10.57 5.74
C LYS A 262 14.75 -11.45 5.86
N TYR A 263 13.56 -10.85 5.94
CA TYR A 263 12.28 -11.55 6.07
C TYR A 263 11.53 -11.67 4.74
N ARG A 264 12.13 -11.26 3.61
CA ARG A 264 11.47 -11.21 2.29
C ARG A 264 10.09 -10.55 2.33
N ILE A 265 10.00 -9.41 3.01
CA ILE A 265 8.76 -8.68 3.22
C ILE A 265 8.11 -8.36 1.88
N ASN A 266 6.84 -8.73 1.73
CA ASN A 266 5.97 -8.29 0.66
C ASN A 266 5.31 -6.95 1.02
N LEU A 267 5.36 -5.99 0.10
CA LEU A 267 4.86 -4.63 0.30
C LEU A 267 3.71 -4.26 -0.66
N ILE A 268 3.08 -5.24 -1.31
CA ILE A 268 2.08 -4.95 -2.35
C ILE A 268 0.83 -4.24 -1.81
N ASN A 269 0.55 -4.38 -0.52
CA ASN A 269 -0.56 -3.73 0.18
C ASN A 269 -0.06 -2.73 1.24
N TYR A 270 1.18 -2.26 1.14
CA TYR A 270 1.70 -1.14 1.92
C TYR A 270 1.24 0.18 1.29
N GLN A 271 0.83 1.12 2.14
CA GLN A 271 0.40 2.46 1.74
C GLN A 271 1.30 3.52 2.36
N ASP A 272 1.46 4.63 1.64
CA ASP A 272 2.02 5.85 2.21
C ASP A 272 1.03 6.53 3.18
N PRO A 273 1.43 7.60 3.90
CA PRO A 273 0.57 8.30 4.85
C PRO A 273 -0.74 8.87 4.32
N ASP A 274 -0.88 9.03 3.01
CA ASP A 274 -2.09 9.53 2.35
C ASP A 274 -2.92 8.38 1.74
N GLY A 275 -2.49 7.12 1.91
CA GLY A 275 -3.21 5.93 1.49
C GLY A 275 -2.93 5.46 0.07
N VAL A 276 -1.87 5.97 -0.56
CA VAL A 276 -1.47 5.55 -1.91
C VAL A 276 -0.68 4.25 -1.82
N GLU A 277 -1.08 3.25 -2.61
CA GLU A 277 -0.39 1.95 -2.68
C GLU A 277 0.93 2.07 -3.45
N THR A 278 2.03 2.21 -2.71
CA THR A 278 3.32 2.62 -3.27
C THR A 278 3.89 1.56 -4.22
N ILE A 279 4.11 0.35 -3.71
CA ILE A 279 4.76 -0.73 -4.46
C ILE A 279 3.82 -1.31 -5.53
N ARG A 280 2.51 -1.32 -5.29
CA ARG A 280 1.54 -1.75 -6.32
C ARG A 280 1.56 -0.79 -7.51
N GLY A 281 1.48 0.52 -7.25
CA GLY A 281 1.55 1.54 -8.30
C GLY A 281 2.88 1.49 -9.07
N LEU A 282 4.01 1.43 -8.37
CA LEU A 282 5.34 1.30 -8.99
C LEU A 282 5.49 0.03 -9.84
N ARG A 283 4.99 -1.10 -9.35
CA ARG A 283 4.97 -2.39 -10.09
C ARG A 283 4.19 -2.24 -11.40
N ASP A 284 3.04 -1.60 -11.39
CA ASP A 284 2.18 -1.48 -12.58
C ASP A 284 2.77 -0.50 -13.60
N VAL A 285 3.44 0.56 -13.13
CA VAL A 285 4.28 1.42 -13.96
C VAL A 285 5.42 0.61 -14.60
N ALA A 286 6.15 -0.20 -13.83
CA ALA A 286 7.22 -1.05 -14.36
C ALA A 286 6.72 -2.07 -15.41
N ARG A 287 5.56 -2.70 -15.16
CA ARG A 287 4.89 -3.59 -16.14
C ARG A 287 4.54 -2.86 -17.43
N GLY A 288 4.21 -1.58 -17.35
CA GLY A 288 3.94 -0.70 -18.49
C GLY A 288 5.18 -0.26 -19.29
N GLY A 289 6.37 -0.71 -18.91
CA GLY A 289 7.64 -0.30 -19.53
C GLY A 289 8.43 0.73 -18.72
N GLY A 290 7.92 1.12 -17.55
CA GLY A 290 8.55 2.07 -16.63
C GLY A 290 7.97 3.48 -16.71
N GLY A 291 8.39 4.31 -15.75
CA GLY A 291 7.86 5.66 -15.58
C GLY A 291 7.90 6.14 -14.14
N PHE A 292 7.23 7.26 -13.90
CA PHE A 292 7.21 7.94 -12.61
C PHE A 292 5.92 7.71 -11.84
N ILE A 293 6.02 7.81 -10.52
CA ILE A 293 4.90 7.93 -9.59
C ILE A 293 5.32 8.84 -8.44
N TYR A 294 4.36 9.52 -7.81
CA TYR A 294 4.61 10.24 -6.57
C TYR A 294 4.14 9.43 -5.36
N THR A 295 4.90 9.54 -4.29
CA THR A 295 4.56 9.06 -2.94
C THR A 295 4.79 10.19 -1.94
N VAL A 296 4.34 10.03 -0.69
CA VAL A 296 4.70 10.99 0.38
C VAL A 296 5.49 10.32 1.49
N ALA A 297 6.54 11.01 1.96
CA ALA A 297 7.35 10.59 3.09
C ALA A 297 7.06 11.43 4.32
N ARG A 298 6.93 10.78 5.48
CA ARG A 298 6.85 11.46 6.77
C ARG A 298 8.26 11.92 7.19
N VAL A 299 8.41 13.22 7.48
CA VAL A 299 9.66 13.86 7.86
C VAL A 299 9.44 14.71 9.10
N ASP A 300 10.32 14.60 10.10
CA ASP A 300 10.38 15.55 11.22
C ASP A 300 11.33 16.70 10.86
N ALA A 301 10.78 17.89 10.65
CA ALA A 301 11.52 19.10 10.33
C ALA A 301 11.45 20.08 11.50
N GLY A 302 12.23 19.81 12.55
CA GLY A 302 12.36 20.70 13.71
C GLY A 302 11.15 20.66 14.64
N GLY A 303 10.59 19.48 14.89
CA GLY A 303 9.42 19.27 15.76
C GLY A 303 8.08 19.49 15.07
N ARG A 304 8.09 19.71 13.75
CA ARG A 304 6.90 19.76 12.89
C ARG A 304 6.93 18.54 11.98
N ILE A 305 5.81 17.86 11.85
CA ILE A 305 5.73 16.68 10.99
C ILE A 305 5.27 17.13 9.60
N MET A 306 6.09 16.82 8.61
CA MET A 306 5.90 17.19 7.22
C MET A 306 5.67 15.93 6.38
N TYR A 307 4.71 15.96 5.47
CA TYR A 307 4.44 14.85 4.54
C TYR A 307 4.94 15.23 3.15
N ILE A 308 6.25 15.04 2.94
CA ILE A 308 7.00 15.55 1.80
C ILE A 308 6.79 14.67 0.56
N PRO A 309 6.35 15.23 -0.58
CA PRO A 309 6.26 14.51 -1.84
C PRO A 309 7.62 14.00 -2.30
N LYS A 310 7.63 12.74 -2.72
CA LYS A 310 8.73 12.09 -3.42
C LYS A 310 8.31 11.79 -4.84
N ILE A 311 9.26 11.87 -5.77
CA ILE A 311 9.11 11.32 -7.11
C ILE A 311 9.97 10.06 -7.19
N ASP A 312 9.33 8.95 -7.53
CA ASP A 312 9.94 7.65 -7.68
C ASP A 312 9.93 7.26 -9.17
N TYR A 313 11.00 6.60 -9.64
CA TYR A 313 11.14 6.16 -11.03
C TYR A 313 11.42 4.65 -11.07
N ALA A 314 10.55 3.91 -11.75
CA ALA A 314 10.61 2.46 -11.82
C ALA A 314 10.88 1.98 -13.24
N LEU A 315 11.68 0.92 -13.37
CA LEU A 315 11.93 0.24 -14.63
C LEU A 315 11.89 -1.28 -14.46
N PRO A 316 11.34 -2.02 -15.45
CA PRO A 316 11.48 -3.47 -15.49
C PRO A 316 12.94 -3.85 -15.80
N VAL A 317 13.47 -4.84 -15.09
CA VAL A 317 14.74 -5.46 -15.50
C VAL A 317 14.47 -6.52 -16.57
N ASP A 318 13.53 -7.41 -16.26
CA ASP A 318 13.00 -8.47 -17.13
C ASP A 318 11.56 -8.86 -16.70
N SER A 319 11.08 -10.04 -17.09
CA SER A 319 9.73 -10.53 -16.78
C SER A 319 9.54 -11.01 -15.34
N GLU A 320 10.60 -11.16 -14.55
CA GLU A 320 10.55 -11.66 -13.17
C GLU A 320 10.64 -10.56 -12.12
N TRP A 321 11.35 -9.46 -12.41
CA TRP A 321 11.66 -8.45 -11.42
C TRP A 321 11.91 -7.06 -12.02
N TRP A 322 11.81 -6.07 -11.15
CA TRP A 322 11.90 -4.66 -11.47
C TRP A 322 12.63 -3.91 -10.36
N VAL A 323 13.10 -2.71 -10.69
CA VAL A 323 13.86 -1.85 -9.79
C VAL A 323 13.28 -0.45 -9.77
N PHE A 324 13.48 0.26 -8.66
CA PHE A 324 13.19 1.68 -8.58
C PHE A 324 14.12 2.38 -7.60
N SER A 325 14.15 3.70 -7.72
CA SER A 325 14.64 4.59 -6.67
C SER A 325 13.75 5.83 -6.64
N GLY A 326 13.95 6.71 -5.68
CA GLY A 326 13.21 7.95 -5.63
C GLY A 326 13.88 9.00 -4.77
N ILE A 327 13.49 10.24 -5.02
CA ILE A 327 14.08 11.45 -4.46
C ILE A 327 12.96 12.32 -3.89
N ILE A 328 13.28 13.30 -3.04
CA ILE A 328 12.30 14.36 -2.75
C ILE A 328 11.97 15.07 -4.06
N ALA A 329 10.67 15.30 -4.32
CA ALA A 329 10.25 16.09 -5.46
C ALA A 329 10.96 17.46 -5.41
N PRO A 330 11.71 17.89 -6.45
CA PRO A 330 12.60 19.05 -6.36
C PRO A 330 11.92 20.34 -5.87
N GLU A 331 10.63 20.50 -6.17
CA GLU A 331 9.80 21.64 -5.75
C GLU A 331 9.58 21.70 -4.23
N TYR A 332 9.79 20.59 -3.53
CA TYR A 332 9.53 20.42 -2.09
C TYR A 332 10.80 20.17 -1.26
N ALA A 333 11.99 20.23 -1.87
CA ALA A 333 13.26 20.03 -1.17
C ALA A 333 13.46 21.01 0.01
N GLY A 334 13.06 22.29 -0.16
CA GLY A 334 13.10 23.29 0.91
C GLY A 334 12.20 22.91 2.10
N ALA A 335 10.96 22.46 1.81
CA ALA A 335 9.99 22.04 2.83
C ALA A 335 10.49 20.88 3.69
N ALA A 336 11.30 20.01 3.09
CA ALA A 336 11.93 18.88 3.75
C ALA A 336 12.91 19.32 4.87
N THR A 337 13.42 20.55 4.80
CA THR A 337 14.28 21.18 5.83
C THR A 337 13.53 22.19 6.71
N GLY A 338 12.21 22.30 6.55
CA GLY A 338 11.34 23.21 7.30
C GLY A 338 11.08 24.57 6.62
N ASP A 339 11.67 24.83 5.45
CA ASP A 339 11.39 26.04 4.68
C ASP A 339 10.11 25.89 3.85
N LEU A 340 9.08 26.65 4.23
CA LEU A 340 7.77 26.63 3.59
C LEU A 340 7.52 27.84 2.69
N GLU A 341 8.54 28.65 2.38
CA GLU A 341 8.39 29.78 1.49
C GLU A 341 7.90 29.33 0.10
N GLY A 342 6.77 29.88 -0.36
CA GLY A 342 6.18 29.52 -1.66
C GLY A 342 5.46 28.16 -1.71
N VAL A 343 5.45 27.39 -0.63
CA VAL A 343 4.80 26.07 -0.57
C VAL A 343 3.33 26.22 -0.21
N GLN A 344 2.45 25.75 -1.10
CA GLN A 344 1.02 25.67 -0.78
C GLN A 344 0.79 24.59 0.30
N LEU A 345 0.12 24.95 1.39
CA LEU A 345 -0.33 24.02 2.42
C LEU A 345 -1.72 23.48 2.11
N ARG A 346 -1.95 22.24 2.54
CA ARG A 346 -3.22 21.55 2.34
C ARG A 346 -4.31 22.11 3.26
N SER A 347 -5.44 22.48 2.67
CA SER A 347 -6.63 23.04 3.33
C SER A 347 -7.70 22.01 3.69
N HIS A 348 -7.64 20.84 3.06
CA HIS A 348 -8.66 19.79 3.12
C HIS A 348 -8.09 18.47 3.65
N THR A 349 -8.93 17.66 4.26
CA THR A 349 -8.51 16.34 4.77
C THR A 349 -8.71 15.23 3.74
N ARG A 350 -8.09 14.07 3.98
CA ARG A 350 -8.27 12.88 3.15
C ARG A 350 -9.73 12.37 3.22
N GLU A 351 -10.37 12.53 4.37
CA GLU A 351 -11.77 12.17 4.60
C GLU A 351 -12.71 13.08 3.81
N GLU A 352 -12.50 14.40 3.82
CA GLU A 352 -13.29 15.33 3.01
C GLU A 352 -13.20 15.01 1.51
N LEU A 353 -11.99 14.67 1.05
CA LEU A 353 -11.75 14.20 -0.32
C LEU A 353 -12.53 12.92 -0.63
N PHE A 354 -12.42 11.91 0.23
CA PHE A 354 -13.10 10.64 0.08
C PHE A 354 -14.63 10.84 0.04
N ASP A 355 -15.19 11.60 0.98
CA ASP A 355 -16.62 11.86 1.08
C ASP A 355 -17.15 12.59 -0.14
N ARG A 356 -16.41 13.60 -0.66
CA ARG A 356 -16.81 14.37 -1.83
C ARG A 356 -16.96 13.51 -3.08
N VAL A 357 -16.03 12.58 -3.32
CA VAL A 357 -16.13 11.66 -4.46
C VAL A 357 -17.28 10.68 -4.27
N ASN A 358 -17.44 10.12 -3.07
CA ASN A 358 -18.52 9.19 -2.78
C ASN A 358 -19.90 9.84 -2.92
N GLU A 359 -20.06 11.09 -2.50
CA GLU A 359 -21.28 11.87 -2.72
C GLU A 359 -21.59 12.03 -4.21
N ALA A 360 -20.58 12.39 -5.02
CA ALA A 360 -20.74 12.59 -6.45
C ALA A 360 -21.06 11.27 -7.20
N VAL A 361 -20.42 10.16 -6.82
CA VAL A 361 -20.72 8.84 -7.39
C VAL A 361 -22.13 8.38 -7.01
N ALA A 362 -22.56 8.58 -5.76
CA ALA A 362 -23.92 8.26 -5.34
C ALA A 362 -24.95 9.08 -6.12
N PHE A 363 -24.71 10.39 -6.28
CA PHE A 363 -25.55 11.25 -7.09
C PHE A 363 -25.65 10.77 -8.53
N ALA A 364 -24.53 10.40 -9.15
CA ALA A 364 -24.50 9.89 -10.52
C ALA A 364 -25.30 8.58 -10.68
N LYS A 365 -25.21 7.67 -9.72
CA LYS A 365 -25.97 6.41 -9.72
C LYS A 365 -27.48 6.64 -9.58
N GLU A 366 -27.89 7.63 -8.78
CA GLU A 366 -29.30 7.96 -8.56
C GLU A 366 -29.90 8.78 -9.71
N ASN A 367 -29.14 9.71 -10.28
CA ASN A 367 -29.65 10.75 -11.18
C ASN A 367 -29.30 10.54 -12.66
N GLY A 368 -28.43 9.57 -12.97
CA GLY A 368 -27.95 9.30 -14.31
C GLY A 368 -26.80 10.21 -14.76
N LYS A 369 -26.11 9.78 -15.83
CA LYS A 369 -24.87 10.38 -16.32
C LYS A 369 -25.05 11.83 -16.78
N GLU A 370 -26.06 12.16 -17.59
CA GLU A 370 -26.19 13.53 -18.12
C GLU A 370 -26.39 14.56 -17.00
N ARG A 371 -27.24 14.24 -16.02
CA ARG A 371 -27.52 15.13 -14.89
C ARG A 371 -26.31 15.28 -13.98
N ALA A 372 -25.56 14.20 -13.74
CA ALA A 372 -24.31 14.25 -13.00
C ALA A 372 -23.26 15.13 -13.69
N LEU A 373 -23.01 14.94 -14.99
CA LEU A 373 -22.05 15.75 -15.72
C LEU A 373 -22.42 17.23 -15.77
N ALA A 374 -23.73 17.55 -15.84
CA ALA A 374 -24.20 18.93 -15.76
C ALA A 374 -23.91 19.56 -14.39
N GLU A 375 -24.15 18.83 -13.30
CA GLU A 375 -23.86 19.30 -11.93
C GLU A 375 -22.37 19.47 -11.68
N ILE A 376 -21.54 18.50 -12.13
CA ILE A 376 -20.08 18.56 -12.02
C ILE A 376 -19.51 19.75 -12.80
N ASN A 377 -20.10 20.08 -13.96
CA ASN A 377 -19.68 21.23 -14.75
C ASN A 377 -20.04 22.58 -14.12
N ASN A 378 -20.90 22.64 -13.12
CA ASN A 378 -21.30 23.89 -12.50
C ASN A 378 -20.25 24.33 -11.45
N PRO A 379 -19.51 25.43 -11.65
CA PRO A 379 -18.55 25.93 -10.66
C PRO A 379 -19.21 26.44 -9.38
N GLU A 380 -20.51 26.71 -9.41
CA GLU A 380 -21.33 27.04 -8.23
C GLU A 380 -22.16 25.83 -7.75
N GLY A 381 -21.86 24.64 -8.29
CA GLY A 381 -22.58 23.40 -8.03
C GLY A 381 -22.26 22.81 -6.66
N ARG A 382 -23.05 21.82 -6.27
CA ARG A 382 -22.96 21.18 -4.94
C ARG A 382 -21.61 20.51 -4.68
N PHE A 383 -20.90 20.12 -5.74
CA PHE A 383 -19.64 19.39 -5.62
C PHE A 383 -18.41 20.31 -5.56
N VAL A 384 -18.59 21.62 -5.35
CA VAL A 384 -17.51 22.59 -5.21
C VAL A 384 -17.49 23.16 -3.79
N THR A 385 -16.32 23.12 -3.14
CA THR A 385 -16.07 23.79 -1.85
C THR A 385 -14.64 24.30 -1.83
N GLY A 386 -14.43 25.58 -2.12
CA GLY A 386 -13.08 26.11 -2.29
C GLY A 386 -12.38 25.42 -3.46
N ASP A 387 -11.19 24.86 -3.22
CA ASP A 387 -10.43 24.06 -4.19
C ASP A 387 -10.67 22.55 -4.08
N LEU A 388 -11.58 22.09 -3.20
CA LEU A 388 -12.13 20.74 -3.22
C LEU A 388 -13.32 20.66 -4.20
N PHE A 389 -13.08 20.06 -5.35
CA PHE A 389 -14.09 19.83 -6.38
C PHE A 389 -13.93 18.47 -7.08
N VAL A 390 -14.98 18.00 -7.75
CA VAL A 390 -14.92 16.76 -8.53
C VAL A 390 -14.79 17.05 -10.03
N TRP A 391 -14.18 16.11 -10.76
CA TRP A 391 -14.25 16.02 -12.21
C TRP A 391 -14.71 14.61 -12.60
N ALA A 392 -15.13 14.44 -13.84
CA ALA A 392 -15.52 13.15 -14.40
C ALA A 392 -14.79 12.87 -15.70
N SER A 393 -14.35 11.63 -15.88
CA SER A 393 -13.64 11.18 -17.08
C SER A 393 -14.11 9.78 -17.47
N SER A 394 -14.00 9.45 -18.76
CA SER A 394 -14.19 8.09 -19.25
C SER A 394 -13.02 7.19 -18.87
N ARG A 395 -13.24 5.88 -18.94
CA ARG A 395 -12.21 4.87 -18.66
C ARG A 395 -11.05 4.87 -19.66
N ASP A 396 -11.24 5.40 -20.86
CA ASP A 396 -10.20 5.58 -21.88
C ASP A 396 -9.51 6.96 -21.80
N GLY A 397 -9.80 7.76 -20.77
CA GLY A 397 -9.06 8.98 -20.44
C GLY A 397 -9.63 10.28 -21.02
N VAL A 398 -10.85 10.28 -21.58
CA VAL A 398 -11.51 11.51 -22.04
C VAL A 398 -12.12 12.28 -20.88
N LEU A 399 -11.77 13.55 -20.71
CA LEU A 399 -12.40 14.41 -19.69
C LEU A 399 -13.85 14.73 -20.09
N LEU A 400 -14.81 14.33 -19.25
CA LEU A 400 -16.25 14.46 -19.52
C LEU A 400 -16.85 15.71 -18.89
N ALA A 401 -16.40 16.08 -17.69
CA ALA A 401 -16.85 17.27 -16.98
C ALA A 401 -15.79 17.72 -15.98
N ASP A 402 -15.60 19.04 -15.89
CA ASP A 402 -14.74 19.67 -14.89
C ASP A 402 -15.27 21.10 -14.64
N PRO A 403 -15.48 21.54 -13.40
CA PRO A 403 -16.04 22.86 -13.10
C PRO A 403 -15.14 24.02 -13.54
N PHE A 404 -13.81 23.83 -13.60
CA PHE A 404 -12.83 24.91 -13.81
C PHE A 404 -11.97 24.71 -15.06
N TRP A 405 -11.51 23.49 -15.34
CA TRP A 405 -10.67 23.16 -16.49
C TRP A 405 -11.48 22.93 -17.78
N LYS A 406 -12.21 23.96 -18.19
CA LYS A 406 -13.14 23.87 -19.35
C LYS A 406 -12.45 23.51 -20.66
N SER A 407 -11.20 23.95 -20.84
CA SER A 407 -10.44 23.64 -22.06
C SER A 407 -10.09 22.16 -22.19
N GLY A 408 -9.99 21.42 -21.08
CA GLY A 408 -9.66 19.99 -21.10
C GLY A 408 -10.82 19.09 -21.52
N ILE A 409 -12.07 19.57 -21.45
CA ILE A 409 -13.27 18.75 -21.69
C ILE A 409 -13.31 18.28 -23.15
N GLY A 410 -13.57 16.98 -23.35
CA GLY A 410 -13.60 16.32 -24.65
C GLY A 410 -12.23 15.89 -25.19
N GLN A 411 -11.14 16.28 -24.53
CA GLN A 411 -9.80 15.81 -24.87
C GLN A 411 -9.47 14.51 -24.16
N ASN A 412 -8.66 13.67 -24.81
CA ASN A 412 -8.13 12.45 -24.21
C ASN A 412 -6.78 12.76 -23.53
N HIS A 413 -6.72 12.53 -22.22
CA HIS A 413 -5.56 12.81 -21.36
C HIS A 413 -4.80 11.54 -20.98
N TRP A 414 -4.96 10.45 -21.74
CA TRP A 414 -4.26 9.18 -21.48
C TRP A 414 -2.74 9.31 -21.59
N GLU A 415 -2.25 10.13 -22.52
CA GLU A 415 -0.82 10.41 -22.72
C GLU A 415 -0.38 11.76 -22.13
N TYR A 416 -1.27 12.45 -21.41
CA TYR A 416 -0.91 13.69 -20.72
C TYR A 416 0.09 13.40 -19.60
N THR A 417 1.15 14.19 -19.54
CA THR A 417 2.15 14.14 -18.48
C THR A 417 2.26 15.45 -17.73
N ASP A 418 2.66 15.36 -16.47
CA ASP A 418 3.10 16.53 -15.72
C ASP A 418 4.52 16.97 -16.13
N LEU A 419 5.08 17.93 -15.40
CA LEU A 419 6.38 18.53 -15.67
C LEU A 419 7.55 17.55 -15.61
N HIS A 420 7.40 16.43 -14.89
CA HIS A 420 8.43 15.40 -14.73
C HIS A 420 8.19 14.15 -15.58
N GLY A 421 7.06 14.07 -16.28
CA GLY A 421 6.74 12.99 -17.19
C GLY A 421 5.87 11.89 -16.59
N MET A 422 5.29 12.07 -15.40
CA MET A 422 4.33 11.12 -14.84
C MET A 422 3.06 11.12 -15.68
N LYS A 423 2.50 9.95 -16.04
CA LYS A 423 1.21 9.85 -16.75
C LYS A 423 0.04 9.80 -15.78
N LEU A 424 -0.40 10.97 -15.30
CA LEU A 424 -1.40 11.10 -14.23
C LEU A 424 -2.65 10.23 -14.43
N THR A 425 -3.24 10.27 -15.63
CA THR A 425 -4.48 9.53 -15.95
C THR A 425 -4.27 8.02 -15.87
N GLN A 426 -3.13 7.51 -16.35
CA GLN A 426 -2.84 6.07 -16.33
C GLN A 426 -2.63 5.59 -14.90
N VAL A 427 -1.83 6.32 -14.11
CA VAL A 427 -1.57 5.98 -12.71
C VAL A 427 -2.86 6.03 -11.89
N GLY A 428 -3.69 7.06 -12.06
CA GLY A 428 -4.97 7.16 -11.35
C GLY A 428 -5.95 6.04 -11.72
N ILE A 429 -6.00 5.63 -12.99
CA ILE A 429 -6.85 4.51 -13.44
C ILE A 429 -6.33 3.16 -12.92
N GLN A 430 -5.01 2.95 -12.89
CA GLN A 430 -4.39 1.77 -12.30
C GLN A 430 -4.65 1.68 -10.80
N ALA A 431 -4.55 2.80 -10.07
CA ALA A 431 -4.88 2.85 -8.65
C ALA A 431 -6.35 2.46 -8.35
N MET A 432 -7.26 2.59 -9.32
CA MET A 432 -8.65 2.15 -9.23
C MET A 432 -8.91 0.73 -9.73
N GLU A 433 -7.91 -0.16 -9.77
CA GLU A 433 -8.09 -1.56 -10.22
C GLU A 433 -9.28 -2.23 -9.50
N ASP A 434 -9.43 -1.98 -8.19
CA ASP A 434 -10.53 -2.47 -7.34
C ASP A 434 -11.76 -1.53 -7.29
N GLY A 435 -11.89 -0.62 -8.26
CA GLY A 435 -13.04 0.28 -8.41
C GLY A 435 -12.92 1.63 -7.70
N SER A 436 -11.92 1.81 -6.83
CA SER A 436 -11.51 3.12 -6.30
C SER A 436 -10.07 3.09 -5.80
N GLY A 437 -9.42 4.24 -5.71
CA GLY A 437 -8.07 4.32 -5.18
C GLY A 437 -7.56 5.74 -5.02
N PHE A 438 -6.46 5.86 -4.27
CA PHE A 438 -5.72 7.09 -4.09
C PHE A 438 -4.48 7.12 -4.98
N SER A 439 -4.13 8.30 -5.48
CA SER A 439 -2.87 8.54 -6.19
C SER A 439 -2.39 9.96 -5.91
N HIS A 440 -1.10 10.22 -6.08
CA HIS A 440 -0.56 11.58 -6.06
C HIS A 440 -0.30 12.07 -7.48
N ALA A 441 -0.27 13.39 -7.67
CA ALA A 441 0.15 14.02 -8.92
C ALA A 441 0.68 15.44 -8.67
N LEU A 442 1.43 15.97 -9.63
CA LEU A 442 1.61 17.40 -9.80
C LEU A 442 0.57 17.91 -10.80
N PHE A 443 -0.27 18.85 -10.38
CA PHE A 443 -1.25 19.45 -11.27
C PHE A 443 -1.58 20.88 -10.86
N PRO A 444 -1.89 21.79 -11.80
CA PRO A 444 -2.26 23.16 -11.45
C PRO A 444 -3.58 23.23 -10.65
N ASN A 445 -3.66 24.19 -9.73
CA ASN A 445 -4.90 24.46 -8.99
C ASN A 445 -5.86 25.30 -9.85
N THR A 446 -6.67 24.62 -10.66
CA THR A 446 -7.57 25.25 -11.63
C THR A 446 -8.71 26.04 -10.99
N ALA A 447 -9.13 25.69 -9.76
CA ALA A 447 -10.12 26.46 -9.00
C ALA A 447 -9.63 27.88 -8.66
N LEU A 448 -8.30 28.06 -8.56
CA LEU A 448 -7.66 29.35 -8.28
C LEU A 448 -7.08 30.01 -9.54
N ASN A 449 -7.41 29.51 -10.73
CA ASN A 449 -6.76 29.89 -12.00
C ASN A 449 -5.22 29.76 -11.95
N GLY A 450 -4.72 28.83 -11.13
CA GLY A 450 -3.29 28.55 -11.00
C GLY A 450 -2.73 27.91 -12.27
N THR A 451 -1.49 28.27 -12.61
CA THR A 451 -0.75 27.70 -13.75
C THR A 451 0.49 26.93 -13.32
N ALA A 452 0.91 27.08 -12.06
CA ALA A 452 2.03 26.33 -11.50
C ALA A 452 1.55 24.96 -11.02
N ASP A 453 2.38 23.95 -11.21
CA ASP A 453 2.14 22.62 -10.69
C ASP A 453 2.22 22.60 -9.16
N VAL A 454 1.22 21.96 -8.55
CA VAL A 454 1.12 21.79 -7.11
C VAL A 454 0.84 20.33 -6.83
N HIS A 455 1.51 19.77 -5.81
CA HIS A 455 1.22 18.44 -5.32
C HIS A 455 -0.25 18.29 -4.94
N LYS A 456 -0.86 17.22 -5.43
CA LYS A 456 -2.28 16.93 -5.28
C LYS A 456 -2.45 15.48 -4.88
N LEU A 457 -3.07 15.25 -3.73
CA LEU A 457 -3.63 13.92 -3.41
C LEU A 457 -4.95 13.79 -4.15
N ILE A 458 -5.11 12.69 -4.88
CA ILE A 458 -6.29 12.37 -5.69
C ILE A 458 -6.97 11.15 -5.10
N TYR A 459 -8.30 11.16 -5.07
CA TYR A 459 -9.11 9.97 -4.88
C TYR A 459 -10.06 9.84 -6.08
N MET A 460 -10.15 8.64 -6.62
CA MET A 460 -11.00 8.35 -7.78
C MET A 460 -11.85 7.11 -7.50
N LYS A 461 -13.07 7.11 -8.04
CA LYS A 461 -14.01 6.00 -7.91
C LYS A 461 -14.81 5.81 -9.18
N ALA A 462 -14.94 4.55 -9.59
CA ALA A 462 -15.76 4.15 -10.72
C ALA A 462 -17.25 4.40 -10.43
N VAL A 463 -17.95 5.00 -11.40
CA VAL A 463 -19.42 5.03 -11.37
C VAL A 463 -19.95 3.70 -11.91
N ASP A 464 -19.38 3.27 -13.05
CA ASP A 464 -19.60 1.99 -13.71
C ASP A 464 -18.36 1.61 -14.56
N GLU A 465 -18.51 0.64 -15.46
CA GLU A 465 -17.44 0.13 -16.33
C GLU A 465 -16.96 1.14 -17.40
N THR A 466 -17.65 2.26 -17.60
CA THR A 466 -17.39 3.21 -18.71
C THR A 466 -16.78 4.54 -18.27
N TRP A 467 -16.97 4.95 -17.01
CA TRP A 467 -16.51 6.25 -16.51
C TRP A 467 -16.36 6.28 -14.98
N TRP A 468 -15.62 7.27 -14.51
CA TRP A 468 -15.24 7.46 -13.13
C TRP A 468 -15.33 8.94 -12.74
N ILE A 469 -15.41 9.18 -11.44
CA ILE A 469 -15.39 10.52 -10.84
C ILE A 469 -14.16 10.59 -9.94
N GLY A 470 -13.42 11.68 -10.06
CA GLY A 470 -12.25 11.97 -9.25
C GLY A 470 -12.39 13.29 -8.53
N SER A 471 -11.64 13.45 -7.45
CA SER A 471 -11.40 14.73 -6.79
C SER A 471 -9.96 14.76 -6.29
N GLY A 472 -9.48 15.91 -5.85
CA GLY A 472 -8.21 15.98 -5.17
C GLY A 472 -8.05 17.23 -4.34
N ILE A 473 -7.08 17.17 -3.43
CA ILE A 473 -6.75 18.22 -2.46
C ILE A 473 -5.31 18.66 -2.70
N TYR A 474 -5.11 19.97 -2.80
CA TYR A 474 -3.85 20.56 -3.18
C TYR A 474 -2.99 20.89 -1.96
N GLY A 475 -1.68 20.79 -2.14
CA GLY A 475 -0.70 21.26 -1.18
C GLY A 475 -0.18 20.21 -0.21
N LEU A 476 0.78 20.66 0.58
CA LEU A 476 1.54 19.88 1.54
C LEU A 476 0.75 19.70 2.85
N ARG A 477 0.65 18.46 3.34
CA ARG A 477 0.14 18.19 4.70
C ARG A 477 1.26 18.45 5.72
N VAL A 478 0.91 19.16 6.79
CA VAL A 478 1.81 19.52 7.89
C VAL A 478 1.05 19.38 9.21
N GLU A 479 1.71 18.82 10.23
CA GLU A 479 1.17 18.62 11.59
C GLU A 479 2.05 19.27 12.67
#